data_AF-A0A967LUR0-F1
#
_entry.id   AF-A0A967LUR0-F1
#
_cell.length_a   1.000
_cell.length_b   1.000
_cell.length_c   1.000
_cell.angle_alpha   90.00
_cell.angle_beta   90.00
_cell.angle_gamma   90.00
#
_symmetry.space_group_name_H-M   'P 1'
#
loop_
_entity.id
_entity.type
_entity.pdbx_description
1 polymer ?
#
loop_
_entity_poly.entity_id
_entity_poly.type
_entity_poly.pdbx_seq_one_letter_code
_entity_poly.pdbx_strand_id
1 'polypeptide(L)'
;YYAGAWLFPIKMKLPLAGLLLILLVFAFSVGYRATTISKQALLIYALCLLNVTALGYFGGELVYGGRAPAQHSDTTALTTDADIEAGATLYNQTCSACHPNGGNSIKQNLPLKTAPQLVTFDTFLAYIRSPKARDGSTTIMPPFPADKLSEENAQKIYQYIVQVMKEQ
;
A
#
# COMPACT_ATOMS: atom_id res chain seq x y z
N TYR A 1 -6.52 20.67 1.34
CA TYR A 1 -5.38 21.02 2.19
C TYR A 1 -5.33 20.00 3.31
N TYR A 2 -4.45 19.00 3.22
CA TYR A 2 -4.22 18.03 4.30
C TYR A 2 -2.77 18.23 4.74
N ALA A 3 -2.53 18.53 6.01
CA ALA A 3 -1.20 18.74 6.60
C ALA A 3 -0.28 19.74 5.85
N GLY A 4 -0.81 20.82 5.28
CA GLY A 4 0.02 21.85 4.63
C GLY A 4 0.30 21.66 3.15
N ALA A 5 0.04 20.46 2.59
CA ALA A 5 0.38 20.13 1.20
C ALA A 5 -0.85 20.08 0.28
N TRP A 6 -0.68 20.61 -0.94
CA TRP A 6 -1.62 20.42 -2.06
C TRP A 6 -1.30 19.11 -2.78
N LEU A 7 -1.78 18.00 -2.20
CA LEU A 7 -1.64 16.68 -2.79
C LEU A 7 -2.28 16.62 -4.18
N PHE A 8 -1.63 15.93 -5.12
CA PHE A 8 -2.11 15.75 -6.50
C PHE A 8 -3.59 15.33 -6.61
N PRO A 9 -4.10 14.38 -5.80
CA PRO A 9 -5.52 14.01 -5.82
C PRO A 9 -6.47 15.17 -5.48
N ILE A 10 -6.05 16.12 -4.63
CA ILE A 10 -6.85 17.29 -4.26
C ILE A 10 -6.92 18.27 -5.44
N LYS A 11 -5.80 18.45 -6.16
CA LYS A 11 -5.74 19.30 -7.36
C LYS A 11 -6.65 18.78 -8.47
N MET A 12 -6.76 17.47 -8.63
CA MET A 12 -7.61 16.85 -9.65
C MET A 12 -9.10 16.88 -9.30
N LYS A 13 -9.46 16.77 -8.02
CA LYS A 13 -10.87 16.79 -7.60
C LYS A 13 -11.58 18.13 -7.87
N LEU A 14 -10.89 19.26 -7.72
CA LEU A 14 -11.47 20.60 -7.93
C LEU A 14 -12.04 20.81 -9.34
N PRO A 15 -11.27 20.59 -10.43
CA PRO A 15 -11.80 20.73 -11.78
C PRO A 15 -12.87 19.68 -12.10
N LEU A 16 -12.71 18.43 -11.62
CA LEU A 16 -13.73 17.38 -11.83
C LEU A 16 -15.05 17.72 -11.14
N ALA A 17 -15.01 18.27 -9.92
CA ALA A 17 -16.22 18.70 -9.21
C ALA A 17 -16.91 19.86 -9.94
N GLY A 18 -16.12 20.83 -10.46
CA GLY A 18 -16.66 21.92 -11.28
C GLY A 18 -17.30 21.41 -12.57
N LEU A 19 -16.64 20.48 -13.27
CA LEU A 19 -17.17 19.85 -14.48
C LEU A 19 -18.46 19.08 -14.21
N LEU A 20 -18.51 18.28 -13.14
CA LEU A 20 -19.72 17.57 -12.74
C LEU A 20 -20.88 18.51 -12.43
N LEU A 21 -20.61 19.64 -11.75
CA LEU A 21 -21.64 20.64 -11.46
C LEU A 21 -22.23 21.23 -12.75
N ILE A 22 -21.38 21.56 -13.73
CA ILE A 22 -21.83 22.05 -15.04
C ILE A 22 -22.68 20.99 -15.75
N LEU A 23 -22.23 19.74 -15.78
CA LEU A 23 -22.96 18.63 -16.40
C LEU A 23 -24.33 18.40 -15.74
N LEU A 24 -24.43 18.51 -14.41
CA LEU A 24 -25.68 18.39 -13.66
C LEU A 24 -26.64 19.55 -13.93
N VAL A 25 -26.15 20.79 -14.01
CA VAL A 25 -26.98 21.95 -14.38
C VAL A 25 -27.53 21.78 -15.79
N PHE A 26 -26.72 21.26 -16.72
CA PHE A 26 -27.16 20.99 -18.08
C PHE A 26 -28.17 19.84 -18.14
N ALA A 27 -27.92 18.75 -17.41
CA ALA A 27 -28.85 17.63 -17.28
C ALA A 27 -30.20 18.07 -16.70
N PHE A 28 -30.18 18.89 -15.65
CA PHE A 28 -31.38 19.43 -15.01
C PHE A 28 -32.16 20.35 -15.96
N SER A 29 -31.47 21.23 -16.69
CA SER A 29 -32.09 22.16 -17.64
C SER A 29 -32.75 21.41 -18.82
N VAL A 30 -32.08 20.38 -19.34
CA VAL A 30 -32.63 19.51 -20.41
C VAL A 30 -33.80 18.69 -19.88
N GLY A 31 -33.69 18.12 -18.68
CA GLY A 31 -34.74 17.32 -18.05
C GLY A 31 -35.98 18.14 -17.70
N TYR A 32 -35.83 19.37 -17.23
CA TYR A 32 -36.95 20.27 -16.90
C TYR A 32 -37.77 20.65 -18.14
N ARG A 33 -37.15 20.65 -19.33
CA ARG A 33 -37.80 21.00 -20.60
C ARG A 33 -38.28 19.77 -21.40
N ALA A 34 -37.95 18.56 -20.96
CA ALA A 34 -38.19 17.35 -21.73
C ALA A 34 -39.38 16.55 -21.18
N THR A 35 -40.39 16.34 -22.02
CA THR A 35 -41.55 15.46 -21.72
C THR A 35 -41.23 13.97 -21.96
N THR A 36 -40.12 13.67 -22.65
CA THR A 36 -39.64 12.31 -22.93
C THR A 36 -38.11 12.24 -22.82
N ILE A 37 -37.57 11.07 -22.46
CA ILE A 37 -36.11 10.89 -22.32
C ILE A 37 -35.46 10.94 -23.70
N SER A 38 -34.68 12.00 -23.95
CA SER A 38 -33.97 12.20 -25.21
C SER A 38 -32.62 11.47 -25.24
N LYS A 39 -32.14 11.10 -26.44
CA LYS A 39 -30.79 10.51 -26.63
C LYS A 39 -29.67 11.41 -26.07
N GLN A 40 -29.89 12.74 -26.09
CA GLN A 40 -28.96 13.71 -25.52
C GLN A 40 -28.92 13.65 -24.00
N ALA A 41 -30.07 13.49 -23.32
CA ALA A 41 -30.12 13.30 -21.87
C ALA A 41 -29.36 12.03 -21.45
N LEU A 42 -29.48 10.95 -22.22
CA LEU A 42 -28.79 9.68 -21.98
C LEU A 42 -27.25 9.84 -22.07
N LEU A 43 -26.77 10.59 -23.05
CA LEU A 43 -25.35 10.90 -23.20
C LEU A 43 -24.82 11.77 -22.05
N ILE A 44 -25.58 12.77 -21.61
CA ILE A 44 -25.22 13.61 -20.46
C ILE A 44 -25.14 12.75 -19.18
N TYR A 45 -26.09 11.84 -18.95
CA TYR A 45 -26.05 10.94 -17.80
C TYR A 45 -24.85 9.99 -17.83
N ALA A 46 -24.46 9.48 -19.00
CA ALA A 46 -23.25 8.67 -19.14
C ALA A 46 -21.98 9.46 -18.77
N LEU A 47 -21.89 10.73 -19.22
CA LEU A 47 -20.78 11.62 -18.86
C LEU A 47 -20.75 11.96 -17.37
N CYS A 48 -21.92 12.20 -16.75
CA CYS A 48 -22.04 12.38 -15.31
C CYS A 48 -21.55 11.16 -14.54
N LEU A 49 -21.98 9.96 -14.95
CA LEU A 49 -21.58 8.71 -14.32
C LEU A 49 -20.05 8.54 -14.35
N LEU A 50 -19.43 8.75 -15.51
CA LEU A 50 -17.98 8.66 -15.67
C LEU A 50 -17.26 9.68 -14.76
N ASN A 51 -17.74 10.92 -14.71
CA ASN A 51 -17.17 11.96 -13.84
C ASN A 51 -17.28 11.59 -12.35
N VAL A 52 -18.43 11.08 -11.92
CA VAL A 52 -18.64 10.63 -10.53
C VAL A 52 -17.72 9.46 -10.19
N THR A 53 -17.54 8.49 -11.09
CA THR A 53 -16.59 7.39 -10.90
C THR A 53 -15.16 7.91 -10.73
N ALA A 54 -14.73 8.87 -11.55
CA ALA A 54 -13.40 9.48 -11.43
C ALA A 54 -13.23 10.27 -10.11
N LEU A 55 -14.23 11.04 -9.70
CA LEU A 55 -14.26 11.72 -8.40
C LEU A 55 -14.18 10.73 -7.23
N GLY A 56 -14.92 9.62 -7.34
CA GLY A 56 -14.91 8.51 -6.39
C GLY A 56 -13.53 7.88 -6.29
N TYR A 57 -12.87 7.61 -7.43
CA TYR A 57 -11.50 7.07 -7.48
C TYR A 57 -10.51 7.97 -6.74
N PHE A 58 -10.42 9.26 -7.08
CA PHE A 58 -9.54 10.19 -6.36
C PHE A 58 -9.92 10.35 -4.88
N GLY A 59 -11.18 10.09 -4.51
CA GLY A 59 -11.62 10.03 -3.12
C GLY A 59 -11.15 8.79 -2.39
N GLY A 60 -11.23 7.64 -3.05
CA GLY A 60 -10.63 6.40 -2.59
C GLY A 60 -9.12 6.57 -2.39
N GLU A 61 -8.42 7.11 -3.39
CA GLU A 61 -6.97 7.38 -3.33
C GLU A 61 -6.56 8.23 -2.12
N LEU A 62 -7.36 9.23 -1.72
CA LEU A 62 -7.07 10.07 -0.56
C LEU A 62 -7.22 9.34 0.79
N VAL A 63 -8.12 8.36 0.86
CA VAL A 63 -8.45 7.63 2.10
C VAL A 63 -7.69 6.30 2.21
N TYR A 64 -7.44 5.67 1.06
CA TYR A 64 -6.91 4.32 0.91
C TYR A 64 -5.59 4.28 0.11
N GLY A 65 -5.16 5.35 -0.55
CA GLY A 65 -3.89 5.36 -1.30
C GLY A 65 -2.65 5.19 -0.42
N GLY A 66 -2.74 5.56 0.87
CA GLY A 66 -1.72 5.22 1.87
C GLY A 66 -1.84 3.81 2.48
N ARG A 67 -2.86 3.04 2.05
CA ARG A 67 -3.10 1.63 2.42
C ARG A 67 -2.83 0.67 1.26
N ALA A 68 -2.56 1.18 0.05
CA ALA A 68 -1.88 0.41 -0.97
C ALA A 68 -0.45 0.13 -0.48
N PRO A 69 0.15 -1.04 -0.81
CA PRO A 69 1.52 -1.33 -0.43
C PRO A 69 2.38 -0.18 -0.95
N ALA A 70 3.18 0.39 -0.04
CA ALA A 70 4.04 1.53 -0.31
C ALA A 70 4.69 1.39 -1.70
N GLN A 71 4.33 2.27 -2.63
CA GLN A 71 5.17 2.51 -3.80
C GLN A 71 6.52 2.98 -3.27
N HIS A 72 7.43 2.02 -3.15
CA HIS A 72 8.83 2.27 -2.85
C HIS A 72 9.43 3.02 -4.03
N SER A 73 9.86 4.24 -3.72
CA SER A 73 10.87 4.96 -4.49
C SER A 73 12.13 4.09 -4.51
N ASP A 74 12.60 3.84 -5.73
CA ASP A 74 13.96 3.46 -6.12
C ASP A 74 14.85 2.82 -5.06
N THR A 75 14.88 1.48 -5.03
CA THR A 75 16.13 0.70 -4.97
C THR A 75 15.86 -0.69 -5.57
N THR A 76 16.23 -0.88 -6.85
CA THR A 76 16.30 -2.18 -7.56
C THR A 76 15.15 -3.15 -7.29
N ALA A 77 14.10 -3.02 -8.10
CA ALA A 77 12.89 -3.83 -8.07
C ALA A 77 13.15 -5.33 -8.20
N LEU A 78 13.21 -6.01 -7.05
CA LEU A 78 12.82 -7.42 -6.93
C LEU A 78 11.38 -7.44 -6.43
N THR A 79 10.44 -7.28 -7.36
CA THR A 79 8.99 -7.30 -7.11
C THR A 79 8.26 -8.21 -8.09
N THR A 80 8.98 -9.16 -8.70
CA THR A 80 8.32 -10.18 -9.52
C THR A 80 7.71 -11.25 -8.62
N ASP A 81 6.68 -11.95 -9.09
CA ASP A 81 6.10 -13.08 -8.35
C ASP A 81 7.17 -14.13 -7.99
N ALA A 82 8.19 -14.30 -8.85
CA ALA A 82 9.32 -15.17 -8.60
C ALA A 82 10.20 -14.71 -7.42
N ASP A 83 10.36 -13.39 -7.22
CA ASP A 83 11.10 -12.85 -6.08
C ASP A 83 10.35 -13.02 -4.77
N ILE A 84 9.02 -12.90 -4.81
CA ILE A 84 8.14 -13.15 -3.65
C ILE A 84 8.15 -14.64 -3.29
N GLU A 85 8.11 -15.54 -4.26
CA GLU A 85 8.24 -16.98 -4.04
C GLU A 85 9.62 -17.37 -3.49
N ALA A 86 10.69 -16.78 -4.03
CA ALA A 86 12.03 -16.95 -3.49
C ALA A 86 12.13 -16.41 -2.05
N GLY A 87 11.53 -15.25 -1.78
CA GLY A 87 11.40 -14.68 -0.43
C GLY A 87 10.66 -15.60 0.53
N ALA A 88 9.56 -16.21 0.10
CA ALA A 88 8.80 -17.18 0.88
C ALA A 88 9.63 -18.42 1.22
N THR A 89 10.38 -18.95 0.26
CA THR A 89 11.27 -20.09 0.45
C THR A 89 12.36 -19.78 1.47
N LEU A 90 13.04 -18.65 1.30
CA LEU A 90 14.10 -18.20 2.20
C LEU A 90 13.56 -17.92 3.62
N TYR A 91 12.38 -17.32 3.72
CA TYR A 91 11.69 -17.10 4.99
C TYR A 91 11.37 -18.42 5.69
N ASN A 92 10.86 -19.40 4.94
CA ASN A 92 10.53 -20.72 5.49
C ASN A 92 11.76 -21.46 6.01
N GLN A 93 12.89 -21.33 5.32
CA GLN A 93 14.16 -21.95 5.73
C GLN A 93 14.79 -21.28 6.95
N THR A 94 14.60 -19.96 7.11
CA THR A 94 15.43 -19.16 8.03
C THR A 94 14.65 -18.56 9.19
N CYS A 95 13.42 -18.11 8.94
CA CYS A 95 12.65 -17.27 9.86
C CYS A 95 11.47 -18.02 10.49
N SER A 96 10.83 -18.93 9.75
CA SER A 96 9.54 -19.54 10.11
C SER A 96 9.56 -20.35 11.41
N ALA A 97 10.71 -20.92 11.79
CA ALA A 97 10.84 -21.73 13.00
C ALA A 97 10.48 -20.92 14.27
N CYS A 98 10.87 -19.64 14.32
CA CYS A 98 10.53 -18.74 15.42
C CYS A 98 9.38 -17.81 15.07
N HIS A 99 9.17 -17.54 13.78
CA HIS A 99 8.15 -16.63 13.29
C HIS A 99 7.19 -17.34 12.33
N PRO A 100 6.39 -18.31 12.81
CA PRO A 100 5.43 -18.96 11.93
C PRO A 100 4.38 -17.94 11.47
N ASN A 101 4.16 -17.84 10.16
CA ASN A 101 3.20 -16.92 9.53
C ASN A 101 3.35 -15.45 9.99
N GLY A 102 4.57 -14.98 10.25
CA GLY A 102 4.82 -13.61 10.74
C GLY A 102 4.48 -13.40 12.22
N GLY A 103 4.11 -14.45 12.95
CA GLY A 103 3.95 -14.43 14.40
C GLY A 103 5.28 -14.43 15.15
N ASN A 104 5.25 -14.78 16.43
CA ASN A 104 6.44 -15.00 17.24
C ASN A 104 6.15 -16.09 18.28
N SER A 105 6.75 -17.27 18.10
CA SER A 105 6.52 -18.43 18.98
C SER A 105 7.18 -18.27 20.35
N ILE A 106 8.21 -17.41 20.45
CA ILE A 106 8.98 -17.19 21.67
C ILE A 106 8.34 -16.09 22.53
N LYS A 107 7.98 -14.96 21.91
CA LYS A 107 7.33 -13.81 22.54
C LYS A 107 6.09 -13.42 21.73
N GLN A 108 4.96 -14.07 22.03
CA GLN A 108 3.70 -13.92 21.27
C GLN A 108 3.19 -12.48 21.16
N ASN A 109 3.52 -11.62 22.12
CA ASN A 109 3.16 -10.20 22.13
C ASN A 109 4.04 -9.32 21.21
N LEU A 110 5.06 -9.88 20.56
CA LEU A 110 5.98 -9.19 19.66
C LEU A 110 6.06 -9.89 18.29
N PRO A 111 4.96 -9.96 17.52
CA PRO A 111 4.96 -10.57 16.19
C PRO A 111 5.70 -9.70 15.15
N LEU A 112 6.19 -10.32 14.07
CA LEU A 112 6.81 -9.60 12.96
C LEU A 112 5.81 -8.67 12.26
N LYS A 113 4.56 -9.11 12.06
CA LYS A 113 3.55 -8.35 11.29
C LYS A 113 3.34 -6.90 11.74
N THR A 114 3.52 -6.63 13.04
CA THR A 114 3.36 -5.29 13.64
C THR A 114 4.69 -4.69 14.10
N ALA A 115 5.81 -5.31 13.72
CA ALA A 115 7.13 -4.89 14.17
C ALA A 115 7.50 -3.54 13.54
N PRO A 116 7.92 -2.53 14.34
CA PRO A 116 8.35 -1.23 13.81
C PRO A 116 9.58 -1.33 12.90
N GLN A 117 10.30 -2.45 12.97
CA GLN A 117 11.46 -2.71 12.12
C GLN A 117 11.09 -2.97 10.65
N LEU A 118 9.82 -3.26 10.34
CA LEU A 118 9.34 -3.45 8.96
C LEU A 118 8.85 -2.16 8.28
N VAL A 119 9.07 -0.99 8.89
CA VAL A 119 8.65 0.29 8.28
C VAL A 119 9.45 0.59 7.01
N THR A 120 10.74 0.25 6.99
CA THR A 120 11.61 0.39 5.82
C THR A 120 12.53 -0.81 5.71
N PHE A 121 13.03 -1.08 4.49
CA PHE A 121 14.02 -2.13 4.27
C PHE A 121 15.29 -1.89 5.10
N ASP A 122 15.80 -0.65 5.16
CA ASP A 122 17.00 -0.33 5.93
C ASP A 122 16.84 -0.61 7.43
N THR A 123 15.66 -0.31 7.99
CA THR A 123 15.38 -0.60 9.41
C THR A 123 15.30 -2.10 9.66
N PHE A 124 14.69 -2.83 8.75
CA PHE A 124 14.64 -4.29 8.80
C PHE A 124 16.05 -4.89 8.71
N LEU A 125 16.82 -4.46 7.71
CA LEU A 125 18.17 -4.93 7.45
C LEU A 125 19.07 -4.68 8.66
N ALA A 126 19.09 -3.45 9.18
CA ALA A 126 19.86 -3.10 10.36
C ALA A 126 19.50 -3.98 11.57
N TYR A 127 18.21 -4.25 11.78
CA TYR A 127 17.76 -5.09 12.88
C TYR A 127 18.19 -6.55 12.72
N ILE A 128 18.02 -7.16 11.55
CA ILE A 128 18.44 -8.55 11.35
C ILE A 128 19.96 -8.73 11.41
N ARG A 129 20.74 -7.69 11.07
CA ARG A 129 22.21 -7.73 11.21
C ARG A 129 22.64 -7.74 12.68
N SER A 130 21.97 -6.95 13.52
CA SER A 130 22.31 -6.80 14.95
C SER A 130 21.05 -6.71 15.81
N PRO A 131 20.36 -7.84 16.05
CA PRO A 131 19.08 -7.83 16.75
C PRO A 131 19.30 -7.54 18.25
N LYS A 132 18.58 -6.52 18.74
CA LYS A 132 18.61 -6.07 20.13
C LYS A 132 17.21 -5.85 20.66
N ALA A 133 17.02 -6.10 21.94
CA ALA A 133 15.78 -5.77 22.62
C ALA A 133 15.67 -4.25 22.79
N ARG A 134 14.47 -3.77 23.15
CA ARG A 134 14.20 -2.33 23.33
C ARG A 134 15.06 -1.70 24.43
N ASP A 135 15.46 -2.49 25.41
CA ASP A 135 16.36 -2.09 26.50
C ASP A 135 17.85 -2.23 26.15
N GLY A 136 18.17 -2.63 24.92
CA GLY A 136 19.54 -2.85 24.44
C GLY A 136 20.13 -4.22 24.78
N SER A 137 19.40 -5.08 25.49
CA SER A 137 19.84 -6.44 25.83
C SER A 137 19.82 -7.39 24.62
N THR A 138 20.55 -8.50 24.73
CA THR A 138 20.64 -9.53 23.69
C THR A 138 19.29 -10.23 23.51
N THR A 139 18.84 -10.37 22.27
CA THR A 139 17.64 -11.15 21.94
C THR A 139 17.97 -12.61 21.68
N ILE A 140 16.95 -13.46 21.74
CA ILE A 140 17.05 -14.86 21.29
C ILE A 140 17.19 -14.94 19.76
N MET A 141 16.75 -13.91 19.04
CA MET A 141 16.92 -13.83 17.60
C MET A 141 18.43 -13.78 17.26
N PRO A 142 18.93 -14.72 16.43
CA PRO A 142 20.32 -14.73 16.03
C PRO A 142 20.60 -13.59 15.03
N PRO A 143 21.84 -13.06 14.99
CA PRO A 143 22.25 -12.13 13.95
C PRO A 143 22.38 -12.84 12.60
N PHE A 144 21.95 -12.16 11.55
CA PHE A 144 22.12 -12.55 10.15
C PHE A 144 23.10 -11.60 9.48
N PRO A 145 24.41 -11.79 9.60
CA PRO A 145 25.41 -11.00 8.87
C PRO A 145 25.41 -11.29 7.36
N ALA A 146 26.07 -10.44 6.57
CA ALA A 146 25.99 -10.45 5.10
C ALA A 146 26.50 -11.73 4.43
N ASP A 147 27.42 -12.43 5.11
CA ASP A 147 27.94 -13.75 4.76
C ASP A 147 26.90 -14.88 4.93
N LYS A 148 25.98 -14.75 5.90
CA LYS A 148 24.89 -15.72 6.10
C LYS A 148 23.65 -15.41 5.28
N LEU A 149 23.35 -14.14 5.09
CA LEU A 149 22.20 -13.69 4.33
C LEU A 149 22.60 -12.46 3.52
N SER A 150 22.72 -12.61 2.20
CA SER A 150 23.02 -11.48 1.32
C SER A 150 21.93 -10.41 1.43
N GLU A 151 22.28 -9.17 1.09
CA GLU A 151 21.30 -8.07 1.08
C GLU A 151 20.15 -8.32 0.11
N GLU A 152 20.44 -8.88 -1.07
CA GLU A 152 19.42 -9.27 -2.04
C GLU A 152 18.45 -10.30 -1.46
N ASN A 153 18.95 -11.34 -0.78
CA ASN A 153 18.09 -12.34 -0.16
C ASN A 153 17.30 -11.77 1.02
N ALA A 154 17.90 -10.85 1.79
CA ALA A 154 17.20 -10.11 2.83
C ALA A 154 16.07 -9.25 2.25
N GLN A 155 16.28 -8.62 1.08
CA GLN A 155 15.29 -7.82 0.38
C GLN A 155 14.11 -8.69 -0.10
N LYS A 156 14.37 -9.87 -0.68
CA LYS A 156 13.32 -10.84 -1.04
C LYS A 156 12.48 -11.25 0.17
N ILE A 157 13.11 -11.57 1.30
CA ILE A 157 12.41 -11.89 2.56
C ILE A 157 11.57 -10.70 3.03
N TYR A 158 12.13 -9.49 3.04
CA TYR A 158 11.43 -8.28 3.44
C TYR A 158 10.16 -8.06 2.60
N GLN A 159 10.29 -8.17 1.27
CA GLN A 159 9.15 -8.02 0.35
C GLN A 159 8.07 -9.06 0.62
N TYR A 160 8.43 -10.33 0.79
CA TYR A 160 7.48 -11.38 1.15
C TYR A 160 6.73 -11.06 2.45
N ILE A 161 7.42 -10.59 3.50
CA ILE A 161 6.78 -10.27 4.79
C ILE A 161 5.81 -9.09 4.62
N VAL A 162 6.24 -8.00 3.99
CA VAL A 162 5.40 -6.78 3.91
C VAL A 162 4.23 -6.92 2.94
N GLN A 163 4.37 -7.71 1.88
CA GLN A 163 3.31 -7.92 0.88
C GLN A 163 2.35 -9.05 1.27
N VAL A 164 2.86 -10.19 1.78
CA VAL A 164 2.01 -11.38 2.01
C VAL A 164 1.54 -11.47 3.46
N MET A 165 2.38 -11.12 4.43
CA MET A 165 2.09 -11.39 5.84
C MET A 165 1.43 -10.21 6.57
N LYS A 166 1.68 -8.98 6.15
CA LYS A 166 1.09 -7.79 6.78
C LYS A 166 -0.40 -7.61 6.42
N GLU A 167 -0.84 -8.23 5.34
CA GLU A 167 -2.22 -8.17 4.83
C GLU A 167 -3.16 -9.24 5.45
N GLN A 168 -2.61 -10.19 6.21
CA GLN A 168 -3.35 -11.25 6.92
C GLN A 168 -3.46 -10.98 8.41
#